data_AF-A0A422P1T8-F1
#
_entry.id   AF-A0A422P1T8-F1
#
_cell.length_a   1.000
_cell.length_b   1.000
_cell.length_c   1.000
_cell.angle_alpha   90.00
_cell.angle_beta   90.00
_cell.angle_gamma   90.00
#
_symmetry.space_group_name_H-M   'P 1'
#
loop_
_entity.id
_entity.type
_entity.pdbx_description
1 polymer ?
#
loop_
_entity_poly.entity_id
_entity_poly.type
_entity_poly.pdbx_seq_one_letter_code
_entity_poly.pdbx_strand_id
1 'polypeptide(L)'
;MVRRRVGGNSRVLRKKKLKLSKRASTSGDISAVVAAAVGVKKITQLRLKKSGGRAASGKQRVAALEALRKQRSQLLKQQAAERMVLKEHTRGLETRRQRIRKGENAKMERRELGKYIRQLKEEQKKKHQSELAVIEEAVKKNGGRKGYDMKRDADEWEDVEDDAEDFDEDELQNMFAHLTT
;
A
#
# COMPACT_ATOMS: atom_id res chain seq x y z
N MET A 1 -42.99 -44.94 56.08
CA MET A 1 -41.58 -44.56 56.30
C MET A 1 -40.77 -45.04 55.09
N VAL A 2 -40.45 -44.20 54.10
CA VAL A 2 -39.20 -43.41 53.92
C VAL A 2 -37.97 -44.34 54.07
N ARG A 3 -37.13 -44.63 53.04
CA ARG A 3 -36.30 -43.74 52.20
C ARG A 3 -35.90 -44.40 50.87
N ARG A 4 -36.18 -43.75 49.73
CA ARG A 4 -35.60 -44.08 48.41
C ARG A 4 -34.19 -43.48 48.32
N ARG A 5 -33.16 -44.30 48.07
CA ARG A 5 -31.79 -43.84 47.76
C ARG A 5 -31.76 -43.34 46.30
N VAL A 6 -31.60 -42.03 46.10
CA VAL A 6 -31.38 -41.44 44.77
C VAL A 6 -29.88 -41.50 44.50
N GLY A 7 -29.46 -42.46 43.67
CA GLY A 7 -28.10 -42.51 43.12
C GLY A 7 -27.88 -41.35 42.14
N GLY A 8 -26.80 -40.60 42.33
CA GLY A 8 -26.48 -39.42 41.54
C GLY A 8 -26.09 -39.75 40.10
N ASN A 9 -26.94 -39.38 39.15
CA ASN A 9 -26.56 -39.24 37.75
C ASN A 9 -26.05 -37.81 37.50
N SER A 10 -24.72 -37.64 37.51
CA SER A 10 -24.04 -36.36 37.25
C SER A 10 -23.77 -36.07 35.77
N ARG A 11 -24.47 -36.73 34.84
CA ARG A 11 -24.38 -36.42 33.41
C ARG A 11 -25.59 -35.61 32.96
N VAL A 12 -25.30 -34.52 32.27
CA VAL A 12 -26.20 -33.64 31.51
C VAL A 12 -26.77 -32.43 32.27
N LEU A 13 -25.90 -31.62 32.88
CA LEU A 13 -26.16 -30.17 32.94
C LEU A 13 -25.60 -29.49 31.69
N ARG A 14 -26.53 -29.33 30.75
CA ARG A 14 -26.48 -28.58 29.49
C ARG A 14 -25.49 -27.41 29.50
N LYS A 15 -24.53 -27.42 28.56
CA LYS A 15 -23.78 -26.22 28.14
C LYS A 15 -24.75 -25.22 27.50
N LYS A 16 -25.42 -24.39 28.29
CA LYS A 16 -26.15 -23.22 27.77
C LYS A 16 -25.11 -22.21 27.29
N LYS A 17 -24.94 -22.07 25.97
CA LYS A 17 -24.08 -21.03 25.39
C LYS A 17 -24.68 -19.66 25.73
N LEU A 18 -24.09 -18.95 26.69
CA LEU A 18 -24.45 -17.56 26.96
C LEU A 18 -23.93 -16.71 25.79
N LYS A 19 -24.86 -16.18 24.99
CA LYS A 19 -24.56 -15.13 24.01
C LYS A 19 -24.40 -13.82 24.79
N LEU A 20 -23.16 -13.39 25.03
CA LEU A 20 -22.89 -12.07 25.57
C LEU A 20 -23.08 -11.03 24.47
N SER A 21 -24.23 -10.35 24.51
CA SER A 21 -24.51 -9.14 23.74
C SER A 21 -23.56 -8.03 24.18
N LYS A 22 -22.73 -7.55 23.25
CA LYS A 22 -21.96 -6.32 23.42
C LYS A 22 -22.92 -5.13 23.52
N ARG A 23 -22.90 -4.42 24.65
CA ARG A 23 -23.21 -2.98 24.68
C ARG A 23 -22.27 -2.27 25.64
N ALA A 24 -21.74 -1.17 25.13
CA ALA A 24 -20.83 -0.25 25.78
C ALA A 24 -21.58 0.64 26.77
N SER A 25 -20.92 1.06 27.85
CA SER A 25 -20.85 2.46 28.30
C SER A 25 -20.16 2.62 29.67
N THR A 26 -19.19 3.55 29.68
CA THR A 26 -18.89 4.58 30.70
C THR A 26 -18.36 4.21 32.10
N SER A 27 -17.12 4.68 32.33
CA SER A 27 -16.62 5.48 33.47
C SER A 27 -16.93 5.09 34.92
N GLY A 28 -15.84 5.05 35.71
CA GLY A 28 -15.82 5.49 37.12
C GLY A 28 -16.25 4.45 38.15
N ASP A 29 -15.29 3.83 38.84
CA ASP A 29 -14.98 4.22 40.22
C ASP A 29 -14.06 3.21 40.91
N ILE A 30 -12.95 3.76 41.40
CA ILE A 30 -11.90 3.11 42.16
C ILE A 30 -12.31 3.26 43.64
N SER A 31 -12.98 2.28 44.25
CA SER A 31 -13.03 2.08 45.73
C SER A 31 -14.01 0.97 46.19
N ALA A 32 -13.94 -0.24 45.63
CA ALA A 32 -14.81 -1.32 46.14
C ALA A 32 -14.18 -2.72 46.15
N VAL A 33 -12.85 -2.84 46.27
CA VAL A 33 -12.19 -4.17 46.31
C VAL A 33 -11.07 -4.24 47.36
N VAL A 34 -11.20 -3.52 48.49
CA VAL A 34 -10.19 -3.57 49.57
C VAL A 34 -10.57 -4.49 50.74
N ALA A 35 -11.81 -4.98 50.84
CA ALA A 35 -12.27 -5.62 52.08
C ALA A 35 -12.67 -7.11 52.00
N ALA A 36 -12.17 -7.90 51.03
CA ALA A 36 -12.49 -9.33 51.00
C ALA A 36 -11.43 -10.17 50.28
N ALA A 37 -10.28 -10.41 50.92
CA ALA A 37 -9.51 -11.66 50.79
C ALA A 37 -8.25 -11.66 51.67
N VAL A 38 -8.41 -11.61 53.00
CA VAL A 38 -7.42 -12.24 53.88
C VAL A 38 -7.61 -13.75 53.72
N GLY A 39 -6.93 -14.30 52.72
CA GLY A 39 -6.99 -15.70 52.35
C GLY A 39 -5.69 -16.07 51.67
N VAL A 40 -4.69 -16.42 52.48
CA VAL A 40 -3.40 -16.94 52.05
C VAL A 40 -3.62 -18.17 51.17
N LYS A 41 -3.61 -17.97 49.86
CA LYS A 41 -3.46 -19.03 48.87
C LYS A 41 -2.24 -18.69 48.05
N LYS A 42 -1.21 -19.51 48.17
CA LYS A 42 0.00 -19.47 47.35
C LYS A 42 -0.42 -19.41 45.88
N ILE A 43 -0.31 -18.24 45.27
CA ILE A 43 -0.50 -18.05 43.84
C ILE A 43 0.72 -18.70 43.19
N THR A 44 0.59 -19.98 42.84
CA THR A 44 1.47 -20.57 41.84
C THR A 44 1.22 -19.80 40.57
N GLN A 45 2.18 -18.95 40.19
CA GLN A 45 2.17 -18.31 38.89
C GLN A 45 2.25 -19.41 37.83
N LEU A 46 1.08 -19.88 37.39
CA LEU A 46 0.96 -20.63 36.15
C LEU A 46 1.40 -19.67 35.04
N ARG A 47 2.69 -19.74 34.69
CA ARG A 47 3.23 -19.24 33.43
C ARG A 47 2.44 -19.92 32.32
N LEU A 48 1.34 -19.31 31.91
CA LEU A 48 0.69 -19.62 30.65
C LEU A 48 1.77 -19.42 29.59
N LYS A 49 2.31 -20.52 29.07
CA LYS A 49 3.22 -20.46 27.93
C LYS A 49 2.50 -19.68 26.84
N LYS A 50 3.10 -18.57 26.42
CA LYS A 50 2.64 -17.70 25.33
C LYS A 50 2.81 -18.42 23.99
N SER A 51 2.20 -19.59 23.83
CA SER A 51 2.20 -20.37 22.61
C SER A 51 1.01 -19.95 21.76
N GLY A 52 1.23 -19.11 20.75
CA GLY A 52 0.25 -18.91 19.69
C GLY A 52 0.28 -17.57 18.96
N GLY A 53 0.72 -16.48 19.61
CA GLY A 53 0.54 -15.12 19.04
C GLY A 53 1.49 -14.74 17.90
N ARG A 54 2.69 -15.35 17.81
CA ARG A 54 3.71 -14.93 16.83
C ARG A 54 3.40 -15.37 15.40
N ALA A 55 2.82 -16.56 15.20
CA ALA A 55 2.51 -17.05 13.86
C ALA A 55 1.34 -16.28 13.20
N ALA A 56 0.31 -15.91 13.96
CA ALA A 56 -0.80 -15.08 13.48
C ALA A 56 -0.32 -13.66 13.14
N SER A 57 0.55 -13.07 13.97
CA SER A 57 1.18 -11.78 13.72
C SER A 57 2.10 -11.79 12.48
N GLY A 58 2.82 -12.89 12.24
CA GLY A 58 3.65 -13.06 11.05
C GLY A 58 2.84 -13.10 9.76
N LYS A 59 1.75 -13.89 9.72
CA LYS A 59 0.86 -13.97 8.54
C LYS A 59 0.21 -12.63 8.21
N GLN A 60 -0.20 -11.86 9.22
CA GLN A 60 -0.75 -10.51 9.03
C GLN A 60 0.29 -9.53 8.46
N ARG A 61 1.55 -9.62 8.89
CA ARG A 61 2.64 -8.79 8.35
C ARG A 61 2.95 -9.10 6.90
N VAL A 62 2.99 -10.39 6.53
CA VAL A 62 3.20 -10.81 5.14
C VAL A 62 2.07 -10.31 4.24
N ALA A 63 0.82 -10.49 4.67
CA ALA A 63 -0.33 -9.98 3.92
C ALA A 63 -0.32 -8.44 3.77
N ALA A 64 0.13 -7.71 4.81
CA ALA A 64 0.28 -6.26 4.74
C ALA A 64 1.38 -5.82 3.76
N LEU A 65 2.51 -6.55 3.69
CA LEU A 65 3.57 -6.29 2.71
C LEU A 65 3.12 -6.60 1.28
N GLU A 66 2.40 -7.70 1.06
CA GLU A 66 1.82 -8.03 -0.24
C GLU A 66 0.81 -6.98 -0.69
N ALA A 67 -0.02 -6.47 0.22
CA ALA A 67 -0.95 -5.38 -0.08
C ALA A 67 -0.20 -4.10 -0.50
N LEU A 68 0.88 -3.73 0.22
CA LEU A 68 1.71 -2.58 -0.14
C LEU A 68 2.41 -2.74 -1.51
N ARG A 69 2.86 -3.96 -1.84
CA ARG A 69 3.43 -4.26 -3.18
C ARG A 69 2.39 -4.09 -4.28
N LYS A 70 1.16 -4.58 -4.08
CA LYS A 70 0.05 -4.39 -5.03
C LYS A 70 -0.31 -2.91 -5.17
N GLN A 71 -0.31 -2.16 -4.07
CA GLN A 71 -0.52 -0.71 -4.12
C GLN A 71 0.59 0.00 -4.89
N ARG A 72 1.86 -0.38 -4.68
CA ARG A 72 3.01 0.16 -5.45
C ARG A 72 2.85 -0.09 -6.95
N SER A 73 2.55 -1.31 -7.36
CA SER A 73 2.42 -1.63 -8.79
C SER A 73 1.21 -0.94 -9.43
N GLN A 74 0.09 -0.83 -8.72
CA GLN A 74 -1.06 -0.05 -9.18
C GLN A 74 -0.73 1.43 -9.31
N LEU A 75 -0.04 2.01 -8.33
CA LEU A 75 0.40 3.41 -8.37
C LEU A 75 1.32 3.66 -9.58
N LEU A 76 2.28 2.77 -9.84
CA LEU A 76 3.17 2.91 -11.01
C LEU A 76 2.40 2.91 -12.33
N LYS A 77 1.38 2.05 -12.46
CA LYS A 77 0.49 2.03 -13.64
C LYS A 77 -0.30 3.34 -13.78
N GLN A 78 -0.82 3.86 -12.68
CA GLN A 78 -1.52 5.15 -12.66
C GLN A 78 -0.56 6.29 -13.06
N GLN A 79 0.65 6.32 -12.50
CA GLN A 79 1.66 7.31 -12.84
C GLN A 79 2.07 7.25 -14.31
N ALA A 80 2.18 6.05 -14.90
CA ALA A 80 2.44 5.88 -16.32
C ALA A 80 1.31 6.47 -17.18
N ALA A 81 0.05 6.21 -16.84
CA ALA A 81 -1.10 6.80 -17.52
C ALA A 81 -1.10 8.33 -17.38
N GLU A 82 -0.86 8.86 -16.18
CA GLU A 82 -0.77 10.31 -15.96
C GLU A 82 0.39 10.95 -16.75
N ARG A 83 1.53 10.26 -16.90
CA ARG A 83 2.66 10.73 -17.71
C ARG A 83 2.28 10.79 -19.19
N MET A 84 1.54 9.81 -19.70
CA MET A 84 1.05 9.82 -21.07
C MET A 84 0.13 11.01 -21.32
N VAL A 85 -0.83 11.26 -20.43
CA VAL A 85 -1.73 12.42 -20.53
C VAL A 85 -0.94 13.74 -20.45
N LEU A 86 0.03 13.85 -19.55
CA LEU A 86 0.87 15.05 -19.47
C LEU A 86 1.70 15.24 -20.75
N LYS A 87 2.22 14.14 -21.34
CA LYS A 87 2.99 14.20 -22.59
C LYS A 87 2.15 14.77 -23.73
N GLU A 88 0.90 14.36 -23.87
CA GLU A 88 -0.02 14.92 -24.87
C GLU A 88 -0.32 16.41 -24.61
N HIS A 89 -0.62 16.76 -23.37
CA HIS A 89 -0.89 18.15 -23.00
C HIS A 89 0.32 19.07 -23.24
N THR A 90 1.52 18.64 -22.81
CA THR A 90 2.76 19.39 -23.02
C THR A 90 3.13 19.50 -24.50
N ARG A 91 2.90 18.45 -25.31
CA ARG A 91 3.06 18.51 -26.78
C ARG A 91 2.13 19.57 -27.40
N GLY A 92 0.89 19.69 -26.93
CA GLY A 92 -0.03 20.73 -27.36
C GLY A 92 0.48 22.14 -27.05
N LEU A 93 1.00 22.35 -25.82
CA LEU A 93 1.58 23.62 -25.40
C LEU A 93 2.87 23.96 -26.17
N GLU A 94 3.72 22.97 -26.43
CA GLU A 94 4.94 23.13 -27.23
C GLU A 94 4.61 23.49 -28.67
N THR A 95 3.61 22.85 -29.26
CA THR A 95 3.09 23.18 -30.60
C THR A 95 2.58 24.61 -30.64
N ARG A 96 1.79 25.03 -29.64
CA ARG A 96 1.32 26.43 -29.52
C ARG A 96 2.49 27.40 -29.42
N ARG A 97 3.49 27.09 -28.59
CA ARG A 97 4.72 27.88 -28.43
C ARG A 97 5.53 28.01 -29.74
N GLN A 98 5.52 26.99 -30.61
CA GLN A 98 6.19 27.03 -31.91
C GLN A 98 5.41 27.83 -32.97
N ARG A 99 4.07 27.83 -32.89
CA ARG A 99 3.19 28.61 -33.78
C ARG A 99 3.26 30.11 -33.51
N ILE A 100 3.48 30.51 -32.25
CA ILE A 100 3.70 31.92 -31.90
C ILE A 100 5.04 32.37 -32.49
N ARG A 101 5.01 33.08 -33.63
CA ARG A 101 6.21 33.57 -34.33
C ARG A 101 6.30 35.08 -34.44
N LYS A 102 5.16 35.78 -34.53
CA LYS A 102 5.06 37.23 -34.75
C LYS A 102 4.01 37.82 -33.82
N GLY A 103 4.19 39.08 -33.42
CA GLY A 103 3.34 39.80 -32.47
C GLY A 103 4.16 40.51 -31.39
N GLU A 104 3.65 41.60 -30.85
CA GLU A 104 4.33 42.45 -29.85
C GLU A 104 4.73 41.63 -28.60
N ASN A 105 3.82 40.76 -28.14
CA ASN A 105 4.04 39.90 -26.97
C ASN A 105 4.61 38.51 -27.31
N ALA A 106 4.90 38.21 -28.57
CA ALA A 106 5.24 36.85 -29.01
C ALA A 106 6.48 36.26 -28.29
N LYS A 107 7.49 37.09 -28.02
CA LYS A 107 8.70 36.65 -27.29
C LYS A 107 8.41 36.35 -25.82
N MET A 108 7.54 37.14 -25.19
CA MET A 108 7.14 36.97 -23.80
C MET A 108 6.29 35.71 -23.66
N GLU A 109 5.24 35.56 -24.46
CA GLU A 109 4.35 34.39 -24.44
C GLU A 109 5.11 33.08 -24.64
N ARG A 110 6.08 33.04 -25.58
CA ARG A 110 6.92 31.85 -25.77
C ARG A 110 7.77 31.49 -24.56
N ARG A 111 8.23 32.50 -23.81
CA ARG A 111 9.02 32.30 -22.58
C ARG A 111 8.12 31.82 -21.45
N GLU A 112 6.94 32.41 -21.30
CA GLU A 112 5.95 32.02 -20.30
C GLU A 112 5.44 30.60 -20.52
N LEU A 113 5.07 30.25 -21.76
CA LEU A 113 4.73 28.87 -22.11
C LEU A 113 5.89 27.91 -21.80
N GLY A 114 7.12 28.31 -22.08
CA GLY A 114 8.30 27.50 -21.75
C GLY A 114 8.55 27.34 -20.26
N LYS A 115 8.19 28.34 -19.42
CA LYS A 115 8.24 28.25 -17.96
C LYS A 115 7.13 27.33 -17.44
N TYR A 116 5.91 27.53 -17.96
CA TYR A 116 4.74 26.75 -17.57
C TYR A 116 4.92 25.26 -17.88
N ILE A 117 5.44 24.90 -19.06
CA ILE A 117 5.76 23.51 -19.41
C ILE A 117 6.78 22.91 -18.44
N ARG A 118 7.81 23.68 -18.04
CA ARG A 118 8.80 23.20 -17.06
C ARG A 118 8.18 22.99 -15.68
N GLN A 119 7.39 23.95 -15.21
CA GLN A 119 6.68 23.86 -13.94
C GLN A 119 5.76 22.63 -13.89
N LEU A 120 4.97 22.38 -14.94
CA LEU A 120 4.12 21.20 -15.02
C LEU A 120 4.91 19.88 -14.92
N LYS A 121 6.03 19.78 -15.65
CA LYS A 121 6.90 18.58 -15.60
C LYS A 121 7.51 18.39 -14.20
N GLU A 122 7.95 19.47 -13.56
CA GLU A 122 8.51 19.43 -12.20
C GLU A 122 7.48 19.09 -11.13
N GLU A 123 6.28 19.68 -11.20
CA GLU A 123 5.18 19.41 -10.28
C GLU A 123 4.75 17.96 -10.36
N GLN A 124 4.58 17.42 -11.56
CA GLN A 124 4.22 16.02 -11.74
C GLN A 124 5.32 15.07 -11.27
N LYS A 125 6.59 15.39 -11.54
CA LYS A 125 7.73 14.63 -11.00
C LYS A 125 7.73 14.62 -9.47
N LYS A 126 7.55 15.79 -8.84
CA LYS A 126 7.49 15.92 -7.38
C LYS A 126 6.31 15.14 -6.80
N LYS A 127 5.13 15.22 -7.41
CA LYS A 127 3.93 14.45 -7.03
C LYS A 127 4.21 12.95 -7.08
N HIS A 128 4.73 12.46 -8.20
CA HIS A 128 4.99 11.02 -8.38
C HIS A 128 6.05 10.50 -7.40
N GLN A 129 7.10 11.29 -7.15
CA GLN A 129 8.14 10.95 -6.18
C GLN A 129 7.60 10.92 -4.74
N SER A 130 6.77 11.89 -4.35
CA SER A 130 6.22 11.93 -2.99
C SER A 130 5.26 10.78 -2.73
N GLU A 131 4.40 10.43 -3.69
CA GLU A 131 3.48 9.28 -3.60
C GLU A 131 4.24 7.95 -3.46
N LEU A 132 5.30 7.76 -4.26
CA LEU A 132 6.15 6.57 -4.15
C LEU A 132 6.88 6.51 -2.82
N ALA A 133 7.43 7.62 -2.34
CA ALA A 133 8.14 7.69 -1.07
C ALA A 133 7.25 7.25 0.11
N VAL A 134 5.96 7.62 0.10
CA VAL A 134 5.00 7.21 1.14
C VAL A 134 4.84 5.68 1.19
N ILE A 135 4.71 5.03 0.03
CA ILE A 135 4.57 3.57 -0.05
C ILE A 135 5.88 2.90 0.37
N GLU A 136 7.03 3.40 -0.09
CA GLU A 136 8.34 2.85 0.26
C GLU A 136 8.63 2.96 1.76
N GLU A 137 8.27 4.08 2.39
CA GLU A 137 8.35 4.21 3.84
C GLU A 137 7.45 3.21 4.57
N ALA A 138 6.22 2.99 4.09
CA ALA A 138 5.31 2.00 4.66
C ALA A 138 5.86 0.57 4.52
N VAL A 139 6.48 0.25 3.39
CA VAL A 139 7.17 -1.03 3.17
C VAL A 139 8.34 -1.18 4.13
N LYS A 140 9.18 -0.15 4.29
CA LYS A 140 10.32 -0.15 5.25
C LYS A 140 9.84 -0.37 6.69
N LYS A 141 8.75 0.32 7.10
CA LYS A 141 8.15 0.19 8.44
C LYS A 141 7.60 -1.21 8.71
N ASN A 142 6.98 -1.85 7.70
CA ASN A 142 6.38 -3.19 7.84
C ASN A 142 7.35 -4.35 7.60
N GLY A 143 8.43 -4.14 6.81
CA GLY A 143 9.40 -5.16 6.43
C GLY A 143 10.36 -5.56 7.55
N GLY A 144 10.62 -4.65 8.51
CA GLY A 144 11.63 -4.86 9.55
C GLY A 144 13.05 -4.93 9.00
N ARG A 145 14.04 -4.69 9.85
CA ARG A 145 15.48 -4.56 9.52
C ARG A 145 16.14 -5.80 8.89
N LYS A 146 15.40 -6.91 8.71
CA LYS A 146 15.92 -8.12 8.07
C LYS A 146 15.61 -8.02 6.59
N GLY A 147 16.67 -7.95 5.78
CA GLY A 147 16.64 -7.93 4.33
C GLY A 147 15.56 -8.85 3.79
N TYR A 148 14.41 -8.27 3.49
CA TYR A 148 13.45 -8.88 2.62
C TYR A 148 14.11 -8.80 1.26
N ASP A 149 14.47 -9.97 0.75
CA ASP A 149 15.15 -10.14 -0.52
C ASP A 149 14.34 -9.44 -1.61
N MET A 150 14.78 -8.24 -1.97
CA MET A 150 14.26 -7.41 -3.07
C MET A 150 14.59 -8.01 -4.43
N LYS A 151 15.23 -9.19 -4.47
CA LYS A 151 15.53 -9.90 -5.72
C LYS A 151 14.31 -10.40 -6.48
N ARG A 152 13.13 -10.50 -5.85
CA ARG A 152 11.93 -11.01 -6.55
C ARG A 152 11.26 -9.99 -7.48
N ASP A 153 11.56 -8.70 -7.33
CA ASP A 153 10.96 -7.64 -8.18
C ASP A 153 11.99 -7.06 -9.19
N ALA A 154 13.23 -7.55 -9.20
CA ALA A 154 14.29 -7.10 -10.11
C ALA A 154 14.27 -7.80 -11.47
N ASP A 155 13.60 -8.95 -11.59
CA ASP A 155 13.59 -9.77 -12.81
C ASP A 155 12.36 -9.50 -13.71
N GLU A 156 11.48 -8.55 -13.36
CA GLU A 156 10.22 -8.32 -14.11
C GLU A 156 10.21 -7.01 -14.92
N TRP A 157 11.28 -6.23 -14.84
CA TRP A 157 11.54 -5.08 -15.69
C TRP A 157 13.01 -5.12 -16.04
N GLU A 158 13.37 -5.96 -17.01
CA GLU A 158 14.57 -5.73 -17.81
C GLU A 158 14.42 -4.29 -18.31
N ASP A 159 15.33 -3.41 -17.86
CA ASP A 159 15.43 -2.06 -18.38
C ASP A 159 15.54 -2.22 -19.89
N VAL A 160 14.47 -1.85 -20.62
CA VAL A 160 14.61 -1.55 -22.04
C VAL A 160 15.47 -0.31 -22.03
N GLU A 161 16.79 -0.53 -22.07
CA GLU A 161 17.74 0.47 -22.48
C GLU A 161 17.11 1.11 -23.72
N ASP A 162 16.92 2.43 -23.65
CA ASP A 162 16.60 3.28 -24.79
C ASP A 162 17.83 3.22 -25.73
N ASP A 163 18.13 2.04 -26.28
CA ASP A 163 18.83 1.88 -27.55
C ASP A 163 17.83 2.35 -28.61
N ALA A 164 17.63 3.67 -28.62
CA ALA A 164 17.26 4.37 -29.82
C ALA A 164 18.46 4.22 -30.76
N GLU A 165 18.56 3.04 -31.40
CA GLU A 165 19.14 2.96 -32.72
C GLU A 165 18.34 3.94 -33.56
N ASP A 166 18.95 5.10 -33.87
CA ASP A 166 18.42 6.09 -34.79
C ASP A 166 18.29 5.38 -36.16
N PHE A 167 17.17 4.68 -36.37
CA PHE A 167 16.84 4.08 -37.65
C PHE A 167 16.72 5.21 -38.67
N ASP A 168 17.62 5.22 -39.65
CA ASP A 168 17.57 6.15 -40.77
C ASP A 168 16.22 5.99 -41.49
N GLU A 169 15.60 7.13 -41.84
CA GLU A 169 14.24 7.18 -42.40
C GLU A 169 14.09 6.33 -43.68
N ASP A 170 15.20 6.16 -44.41
CA ASP A 170 15.32 5.31 -45.60
C ASP A 170 15.24 3.80 -45.31
N GLU A 171 15.76 3.34 -44.16
CA GLU A 171 15.73 1.93 -43.75
C GLU A 171 14.31 1.53 -43.33
N LEU A 172 13.64 2.41 -42.58
CA LEU A 172 12.23 2.29 -42.25
C LEU A 172 11.36 2.21 -43.51
N GLN A 173 11.62 3.07 -44.49
CA GLN A 173 10.82 3.09 -45.71
C GLN A 173 10.99 1.82 -46.55
N ASN A 174 12.17 1.21 -46.57
CA ASN A 174 12.41 -0.08 -47.22
C ASN A 174 11.71 -1.26 -46.53
N MET A 175 11.65 -1.28 -45.19
CA MET A 175 10.95 -2.34 -44.45
C MET A 175 9.44 -2.36 -44.69
N PHE A 176 8.84 -1.21 -44.94
CA PHE A 176 7.40 -1.08 -45.21
C PHE A 176 7.06 -1.01 -46.71
N ALA A 177 8.05 -0.94 -47.60
CA ALA A 177 7.82 -0.86 -49.05
C ALA A 177 7.03 -2.06 -49.60
N HIS A 178 7.10 -3.22 -48.95
CA HIS A 178 6.40 -4.44 -49.36
C HIS A 178 4.89 -4.42 -49.01
N LEU A 179 4.45 -3.44 -48.22
CA LEU A 179 3.06 -3.28 -47.77
C LEU A 179 2.28 -2.23 -48.55
N THR A 180 2.97 -1.47 -49.41
CA THR A 180 2.38 -0.38 -50.20
C THR A 180 2.40 -0.64 -51.71
N THR A 181 2.85 -1.83 -52.15
CA THR A 181 2.68 -2.32 -53.54
C THR A 181 1.29 -2.88 -53.79
#